data_AF-A0A2N2CMN4-F1
#
_entry.id   AF-A0A2N2CMN4-F1
#
_cell.length_a   1.000
_cell.length_b   1.000
_cell.length_c   1.000
_cell.angle_alpha   90.00
_cell.angle_beta   90.00
_cell.angle_gamma   90.00
#
_symmetry.space_group_name_H-M   'P 1'
#
loop_
_entity.id
_entity.type
_entity.pdbx_description
1 polymer ?
#
loop_
_entity_poly.entity_id
_entity_poly.type
_entity_poly.pdbx_seq_one_letter_code
_entity_poly.pdbx_strand_id
1 'polypeptide(L)' 'MSIKFEMDEEKHVKVLDALLGDADLMMALNAVEDFEAGYRLVAERVPGLTLEEFAGSMEMLRQIVMAQMEKGPVQ' A
#
# COMPACT_ATOMS: atom_id res chain seq x y z
N MET A 1 -0.27 17.05 -15.13
CA MET A 1 -1.50 17.05 -14.33
C MET A 1 -1.13 16.53 -12.95
N SER A 2 -1.20 17.37 -11.93
CA SER A 2 -0.98 16.93 -10.55
C SER A 2 -2.31 16.46 -10.00
N ILE A 3 -2.51 15.14 -9.96
CA ILE A 3 -3.67 14.55 -9.30
C ILE A 3 -3.54 14.91 -7.81
N LYS A 4 -4.43 15.74 -7.28
CA LYS A 4 -4.57 15.93 -5.84
C LYS A 4 -5.27 14.69 -5.30
N PHE A 5 -4.48 13.71 -4.87
CA PHE A 5 -4.98 12.63 -4.05
C PHE A 5 -5.33 13.22 -2.67
N GLU A 6 -6.55 13.74 -2.51
CA GLU A 6 -7.11 14.04 -1.19
C GLU A 6 -7.56 12.71 -0.56
N MET A 7 -6.59 11.96 -0.07
CA MET A 7 -6.83 10.78 0.74
C MET A 7 -6.74 11.17 2.21
N ASP A 8 -7.65 10.64 3.01
CA ASP A 8 -7.64 10.82 4.46
C ASP A 8 -6.38 10.17 5.05
N GLU A 9 -5.54 10.97 5.72
CA GLU A 9 -4.25 10.53 6.26
C GLU A 9 -4.43 9.36 7.24
N GLU A 10 -5.51 9.37 8.03
CA GLU A 10 -5.81 8.30 9.00
C GLU A 10 -6.10 6.98 8.29
N LYS A 11 -6.82 7.01 7.17
CA LYS A 11 -7.02 5.82 6.34
C LYS A 11 -5.72 5.33 5.68
N HIS A 12 -4.86 6.24 5.22
CA HIS A 12 -3.55 5.87 4.68
C HIS A 12 -2.72 5.11 5.71
N VAL A 13 -2.68 5.64 6.94
CA VAL A 13 -2.01 4.99 8.06
C VAL A 13 -2.60 3.62 8.33
N LYS A 14 -3.93 3.45 8.29
CA LYS A 14 -4.57 2.13 8.49
C LYS A 14 -4.22 1.12 7.39
N VAL A 15 -4.09 1.55 6.13
CA VAL A 15 -3.65 0.68 5.04
C VAL A 15 -2.20 0.25 5.24
N LEU A 16 -1.32 1.20 5.57
CA LEU A 16 0.09 0.92 5.82
C LEU A 16 0.28 0.06 7.09
N ASP A 17 -0.50 0.28 8.14
CA ASP A 17 -0.49 -0.50 9.37
C ASP A 17 -0.98 -1.93 9.12
N ALA A 18 -2.05 -2.11 8.34
CA ALA A 18 -2.52 -3.43 7.93
C ALA A 18 -1.45 -4.18 7.11
N LEU A 19 -0.80 -3.50 6.17
CA LEU A 19 0.25 -4.10 5.34
C LEU A 19 1.51 -4.41 6.16
N LEU A 20 2.06 -3.43 6.87
CA LEU A 20 3.34 -3.60 7.59
C LEU A 20 3.18 -4.38 8.90
N GLY A 21 1.99 -4.37 9.49
CA GLY A 21 1.67 -5.05 10.75
C GLY A 21 1.20 -6.50 10.58
N ASP A 22 0.79 -6.92 9.38
CA ASP A 22 0.38 -8.29 9.09
C ASP A 22 1.28 -8.92 8.03
N ALA A 23 2.24 -9.72 8.50
CA ALA A 23 3.19 -10.42 7.65
C ALA A 23 2.52 -11.41 6.69
N ASP A 24 1.41 -12.04 7.11
CA ASP A 24 0.64 -12.96 6.25
C ASP A 24 -0.07 -12.19 5.14
N LEU A 25 -0.60 -10.99 5.45
CA LEU A 25 -1.19 -10.10 4.45
C LEU A 25 -0.15 -9.64 3.43
N MET A 26 1.06 -9.28 3.85
CA MET A 26 2.15 -8.93 2.92
C MET A 26 2.59 -10.09 2.05
N MET A 27 2.69 -11.30 2.61
CA MET A 27 2.98 -12.49 1.80
C MET A 27 1.87 -12.79 0.79
N ALA A 28 0.60 -12.68 1.22
CA ALA A 28 -0.54 -12.86 0.33
C ALA A 28 -0.57 -11.79 -0.77
N LEU A 29 -0.29 -10.53 -0.43
CA LEU A 29 -0.21 -9.42 -1.40
C LEU A 29 0.94 -9.61 -2.40
N ASN A 30 2.07 -10.17 -1.97
CA ASN A 30 3.18 -10.47 -2.86
C ASN A 30 2.92 -11.71 -3.75
N ALA A 31 1.97 -12.56 -3.38
CA ALA A 31 1.61 -13.77 -4.12
C ALA A 31 0.45 -13.57 -5.12
N VAL A 32 -0.27 -12.45 -5.05
CA VAL A 32 -1.34 -12.15 -6.02
C VAL A 32 -0.76 -11.65 -7.34
N GLU A 33 -1.31 -12.16 -8.44
CA GLU A 33 -0.87 -11.83 -9.80
C GLU A 33 -1.47 -10.50 -10.31
N ASP A 34 -2.61 -10.09 -9.74
CA ASP A 34 -3.40 -8.94 -10.22
C ASP A 34 -3.64 -7.89 -9.13
N PHE A 35 -3.62 -6.62 -9.55
CA PHE A 35 -3.83 -5.46 -8.68
C PHE A 35 -5.18 -5.50 -7.95
N GLU A 36 -6.25 -5.93 -8.63
CA GLU A 36 -7.59 -6.00 -8.05
C GLU A 36 -7.69 -7.10 -6.97
N ALA A 37 -6.96 -8.21 -7.13
CA ALA A 37 -6.90 -9.25 -6.11
C ALA A 37 -6.18 -8.74 -4.85
N GLY A 38 -5.10 -7.97 -5.03
CA GLY A 38 -4.41 -7.29 -3.94
C GLY A 38 -5.31 -6.29 -3.20
N TYR A 39 -6.08 -5.50 -3.95
CA TYR A 39 -7.06 -4.58 -3.37
C TYR A 39 -8.08 -5.32 -2.49
N ARG A 40 -8.64 -6.43 -2.98
CA ARG A 40 -9.65 -7.21 -2.23
C ARG A 40 -9.10 -7.71 -0.90
N LEU A 41 -7.87 -8.24 -0.89
CA LEU A 41 -7.21 -8.72 0.32
C LEU A 41 -7.05 -7.63 1.38
N VAL A 42 -6.66 -6.42 0.96
CA VAL A 42 -6.48 -5.29 1.89
C VAL A 42 -7.83 -4.72 2.31
N ALA A 43 -8.82 -4.68 1.42
CA ALA A 43 -10.17 -4.22 1.71
C ALA A 43 -10.91 -5.09 2.74
N GLU A 44 -10.57 -6.39 2.84
CA GLU A 44 -11.06 -7.26 3.92
C GLU A 44 -10.58 -6.83 5.31
N ARG A 45 -9.39 -6.20 5.40
CA ARG A 45 -8.80 -5.72 6.65
C ARG A 45 -9.09 -4.25 6.92
N VAL A 46 -9.28 -3.46 5.86
CA VAL A 46 -9.56 -2.02 5.93
C VAL A 46 -10.96 -1.77 5.34
N PRO A 47 -12.02 -1.94 6.13
CA PRO A 47 -13.39 -1.74 5.65
C PRO A 47 -13.60 -0.29 5.21
N GLY A 48 -14.18 -0.11 4.02
CA GLY A 48 -14.38 1.22 3.42
C GLY A 48 -13.17 1.78 2.67
N LEU A 49 -12.15 0.96 2.44
CA LEU A 49 -11.07 1.26 1.50
C LEU A 49 -11.61 1.23 0.07
N THR A 50 -11.33 2.28 -0.69
CA THR A 50 -11.63 2.35 -2.13
C THR A 50 -10.43 1.96 -2.97
N LEU A 51 -10.67 1.65 -4.24
CA LEU A 51 -9.61 1.28 -5.17
C LEU A 51 -8.61 2.43 -5.41
N GLU A 52 -9.08 3.67 -5.45
CA GLU A 52 -8.21 4.86 -5.57
C GLU A 52 -7.31 5.04 -4.35
N GLU A 53 -7.86 4.86 -3.14
CA GLU A 53 -7.09 4.95 -1.89
C GLU A 53 -6.03 3.84 -1.79
N PHE A 54 -6.38 2.64 -2.22
CA PHE A 54 -5.43 1.53 -2.32
C PHE A 54 -4.31 1.82 -3.33
N ALA A 55 -4.66 2.29 -4.54
CA ALA A 55 -3.69 2.66 -5.56
C ALA A 55 -2.73 3.75 -5.09
N GLY A 56 -3.26 4.80 -4.44
CA GLY A 56 -2.44 5.86 -3.84
C GLY A 56 -1.48 5.33 -2.78
N SER A 57 -1.94 4.41 -1.94
CA SER A 57 -1.10 3.78 -0.91
C SER A 57 0.02 2.93 -1.50
N MET A 58 -0.29 2.13 -2.54
CA MET A 58 0.70 1.28 -3.21
C MET A 58 1.75 2.09 -3.96
N GLU A 59 1.36 3.19 -4.62
CA GLU A 59 2.33 4.10 -5.27
C GLU A 59 3.23 4.76 -4.22
N MET A 60 2.69 5.25 -3.10
CA MET A 60 3.51 5.82 -2.03
C MET A 60 4.50 4.78 -1.46
N LEU A 61 4.03 3.55 -1.23
CA LEU A 61 4.85 2.45 -0.72
C LEU A 61 5.98 2.12 -1.71
N ARG A 62 5.68 2.10 -3.01
CA ARG A 62 6.67 1.95 -4.09
C ARG A 62 7.68 3.09 -4.10
N GLN A 63 7.26 4.35 -3.98
CA GLN A 63 8.17 5.50 -3.92
C GLN A 63 9.11 5.40 -2.70
N ILE A 64 8.60 4.97 -1.54
CA ILE A 64 9.40 4.77 -0.34
C ILE A 64 10.44 3.66 -0.57
N VAL A 65 10.02 2.51 -1.11
CA VAL A 65 10.93 1.40 -1.42
C VAL A 65 12.00 1.82 -2.42
N MET A 66 11.64 2.54 -3.48
CA MET A 66 12.61 3.06 -4.46
C MET A 66 13.59 4.03 -3.82
N ALA A 67 13.11 4.98 -3.00
CA ALA A 67 13.97 5.91 -2.28
C ALA A 67 14.91 5.21 -1.27
N GLN A 68 14.49 4.07 -0.69
CA GLN A 68 15.34 3.23 0.16
C GLN A 68 16.33 2.39 -0.65
N MET A 69 16.01 1.99 -1.88
CA MET A 69 16.96 1.30 -2.76
C MET A 69 18.02 2.25 -3.34
N GLU A 70 17.66 3.50 -3.65
CA GLU A 70 18.61 4.54 -4.08
C GLU A 70 19.57 4.96 -2.96
N LYS A 71 19.11 4.91 -1.70
CA LYS A 71 19.99 4.91 -0.53
C LYS A 71 20.54 3.49 -0.34
N GLY A 72 21.55 3.12 -1.15
CA GLY A 72 22.19 1.79 -1.10
C GLY A 72 22.47 1.30 0.33
N PRO A 73 22.68 -0.02 0.53
CA PRO A 73 22.72 -0.64 1.86
C PRO A 73 23.60 0.20 2.78
N VAL A 74 23.03 0.65 3.89
CA VAL A 74 23.79 1.28 4.97
C VAL A 74 24.86 0.26 5.37
N GLN A 75 26.09 0.47 4.88
CA GLN A 75 27.27 -0.28 5.30
C GLN A 75 27.69 0.17 6.68
#